data_AF-A0A7S0FHS4-F1
#
_entry.id   AF-A0A7S0FHS4-F1
#
_cell.length_a   1.000
_cell.length_b   1.000
_cell.length_c   1.000
_cell.angle_alpha   90.00
_cell.angle_beta   90.00
_cell.angle_gamma   90.00
#
_symmetry.space_group_name_H-M   'P 1'
#
loop_
_entity.id
_entity.type
_entity.pdbx_description
1 polymer ?
#
loop_
_entity_poly.entity_id
_entity_poly.type
_entity_poly.pdbx_seq_one_letter_code
_entity_poly.pdbx_strand_id
1 'polypeptide(L)'
;GVRIAGLPLCQRFYTLKKAILVKTQGLEKFRWSDRNAPIDIGGSSDEKISWDDAVEMVKKGYRKFSPTLSDMFMDMVNEKRIDVPATDGKKGGAYCAGVVPGVGPYQLLNFDGTKQDVATLAHESGHGCHDILAYKQGYLQYHPPLTLAETASIFGEMIVFRDLLGESSSKEEELTLLMSKIDDVVNSVVRQCSFDRFEELVHSAREKGELSASEIDGFWMTALREYYGQEADGGGDSPFDSYEDSSHLWSYVPHFHHVPFYVYSYAFADLVVGSLYNNYIQNRDGFEGRLIDLLSAGGTKDFADALAPFGLDPKSPTFWEEALDAHLGELVNEAEKIAKELGYVE
;
A
#
# COMPACT_ATOMS: atom_id res chain seq x y z
N GLY A 1 -17.66 1.87 6.80
CA GLY A 1 -16.22 1.70 6.64
C GLY A 1 -15.64 2.77 5.73
N VAL A 2 -14.88 2.36 4.72
CA VAL A 2 -13.94 3.25 3.97
C VAL A 2 -14.60 4.47 3.33
N ARG A 3 -15.79 4.36 2.73
CA ARG A 3 -16.49 5.55 2.19
C ARG A 3 -16.79 6.62 3.26
N ILE A 4 -17.11 6.19 4.49
CA ILE A 4 -17.53 7.09 5.57
C ILE A 4 -16.32 7.62 6.36
N ALA A 5 -15.40 6.72 6.72
CA ALA A 5 -14.22 7.06 7.54
C ALA A 5 -13.01 7.52 6.69
N GLY A 6 -12.89 7.04 5.46
CA GLY A 6 -11.75 7.30 4.58
C GLY A 6 -11.83 8.63 3.84
N LEU A 7 -13.03 9.10 3.47
CA LEU A 7 -13.17 10.40 2.81
C LEU A 7 -12.57 11.54 3.65
N PRO A 8 -12.88 11.69 4.96
CA PRO A 8 -12.24 12.71 5.80
C PRO A 8 -10.71 12.59 5.87
N LEU A 9 -10.17 11.38 5.92
CA LEU A 9 -8.72 11.15 5.94
C LEU A 9 -8.08 11.54 4.61
N CYS A 10 -8.70 11.20 3.48
CA CYS A 10 -8.27 11.65 2.15
C CYS A 10 -8.31 13.17 2.02
N GLN A 11 -9.39 13.80 2.48
CA GLN A 11 -9.51 15.26 2.45
C GLN A 11 -8.37 15.91 3.23
N ARG A 12 -8.12 15.46 4.47
CA ARG A 12 -7.00 15.93 5.30
C ARG A 12 -5.65 15.75 4.60
N PHE A 13 -5.36 14.55 4.09
CA PHE A 13 -4.12 14.25 3.40
C PHE A 13 -3.90 15.14 2.18
N TYR A 14 -4.88 15.22 1.28
CA TYR A 14 -4.74 16.00 0.06
C TYR A 14 -4.79 17.52 0.31
N THR A 15 -5.46 17.98 1.37
CA THR A 15 -5.32 19.38 1.85
C THR A 15 -3.89 19.66 2.30
N LEU A 16 -3.28 18.76 3.07
CA LEU A 16 -1.89 18.87 3.47
C LEU A 16 -0.94 18.86 2.25
N LYS A 17 -1.14 17.90 1.34
CA LYS A 17 -0.36 17.79 0.10
C LYS A 17 -0.44 19.06 -0.75
N LYS A 18 -1.65 19.58 -0.94
CA LYS A 18 -1.88 20.87 -1.61
C LYS A 18 -1.12 22.00 -0.95
N ALA A 19 -1.20 22.14 0.38
CA ALA A 19 -0.51 23.20 1.11
C ALA A 19 1.02 23.14 0.91
N ILE A 20 1.59 21.94 0.94
CA ILE A 20 3.02 21.74 0.69
C ILE A 20 3.38 22.10 -0.77
N LEU A 21 2.65 21.60 -1.76
CA LEU A 21 2.92 21.87 -3.18
C LEU A 21 2.77 23.36 -3.53
N VAL A 22 1.76 24.04 -2.97
CA VAL A 22 1.59 25.50 -3.13
C VAL A 22 2.83 26.23 -2.60
N LYS A 23 3.30 25.88 -1.40
CA LYS A 23 4.45 26.55 -0.77
C LYS A 23 5.79 26.24 -1.43
N THR A 24 5.96 25.04 -1.95
CA THR A 24 7.27 24.54 -2.43
C THR A 24 7.44 24.62 -3.94
N GLN A 25 6.35 24.45 -4.68
CA GLN A 25 6.35 24.43 -6.16
C GLN A 25 5.53 25.57 -6.78
N GLY A 26 4.89 26.41 -5.96
CA GLY A 26 4.08 27.54 -6.45
C GLY A 26 2.82 27.10 -7.18
N LEU A 27 2.25 25.94 -6.82
CA LEU A 27 1.08 25.40 -7.48
C LEU A 27 -0.12 26.34 -7.35
N GLU A 28 -0.70 26.79 -8.48
CA GLU A 28 -1.86 27.71 -8.48
C GLU A 28 -3.20 26.98 -8.32
N LYS A 29 -3.32 25.78 -8.89
CA LYS A 29 -4.50 24.92 -8.81
C LYS A 29 -4.08 23.48 -8.57
N PHE A 30 -4.71 22.83 -7.60
CA PHE A 30 -4.49 21.42 -7.30
C PHE A 30 -5.51 20.56 -8.03
N ARG A 31 -5.09 19.99 -9.16
CA ARG A 31 -5.94 19.19 -10.05
C ARG A 31 -5.84 17.71 -9.70
N TRP A 32 -6.80 16.91 -10.18
CA TRP A 32 -6.74 15.44 -10.02
C TRP A 32 -5.45 14.82 -10.55
N SER A 33 -4.85 15.41 -11.59
CA SER A 33 -3.56 14.99 -12.15
C SER A 33 -2.41 15.11 -11.15
N ASP A 34 -2.50 16.05 -10.21
CA ASP A 34 -1.43 16.37 -9.26
C ASP A 34 -1.45 15.47 -8.02
N ARG A 35 -2.49 14.62 -7.88
CA ARG A 35 -2.68 13.75 -6.71
C ARG A 35 -1.48 12.84 -6.42
N ASN A 36 -0.76 12.43 -7.46
CA ASN A 36 0.43 11.55 -7.36
C ASN A 36 1.74 12.33 -7.54
N ALA A 37 1.71 13.67 -7.53
CA ALA A 37 2.95 14.46 -7.57
C ALA A 37 3.80 14.15 -6.32
N PRO A 38 5.08 13.82 -6.47
CA PRO A 38 5.92 13.54 -5.31
C PRO A 38 6.14 14.81 -4.48
N ILE A 39 6.21 14.63 -3.16
CA ILE A 39 6.65 15.66 -2.22
C ILE A 39 8.14 15.42 -1.98
N ASP A 40 9.01 16.30 -2.46
CA ASP A 40 10.45 16.29 -2.16
C ASP A 40 10.84 17.63 -1.56
N ILE A 41 10.88 17.69 -0.22
CA ILE A 41 11.06 18.93 0.55
C ILE A 41 12.28 18.91 1.46
N GLY A 42 13.03 17.81 1.50
CA GLY A 42 14.23 17.64 2.32
C GLY A 42 15.54 17.67 1.53
N GLY A 43 15.47 17.82 0.21
CA GLY A 43 16.57 17.49 -0.68
C GLY A 43 16.77 15.98 -0.63
N SER A 44 16.32 15.26 -1.65
CA SER A 44 16.83 13.92 -1.88
C SER A 44 18.35 14.00 -1.86
N SER A 45 19.00 13.33 -0.90
CA SER A 45 20.43 13.11 -1.04
C SER A 45 20.59 12.34 -2.35
N ASP A 46 21.30 12.89 -3.33
CA ASP A 46 21.73 12.14 -4.52
C ASP A 46 22.57 10.89 -4.15
N GLU A 47 22.84 10.70 -2.86
CA GLU A 47 23.44 9.52 -2.26
C GLU A 47 22.53 8.30 -2.44
N LYS A 48 22.93 7.45 -3.39
CA LYS A 48 22.30 6.16 -3.65
C LYS A 48 22.68 5.17 -2.55
N ILE A 49 21.68 4.49 -2.01
CA ILE A 49 21.84 3.36 -1.09
C ILE A 49 22.46 2.21 -1.88
N SER A 50 23.60 1.70 -1.42
CA SER A 50 24.22 0.54 -2.06
C SER A 50 23.34 -0.71 -1.85
N TRP A 51 23.49 -1.72 -2.72
CA TRP A 51 22.76 -2.97 -2.55
C TRP A 51 23.04 -3.63 -1.19
N ASP A 52 24.30 -3.61 -0.74
CA ASP A 52 24.69 -4.20 0.54
C ASP A 52 24.08 -3.45 1.72
N ASP A 53 24.01 -2.12 1.65
CA ASP A 53 23.34 -1.30 2.66
C ASP A 53 21.83 -1.58 2.67
N ALA A 54 21.20 -1.65 1.49
CA ALA A 54 19.77 -1.99 1.38
C ALA A 54 19.45 -3.36 2.00
N VAL A 55 20.29 -4.37 1.75
CA VAL A 55 20.16 -5.70 2.36
C VAL A 55 20.28 -5.61 3.89
N GLU A 56 21.28 -4.90 4.42
CA GLU A 56 21.44 -4.77 5.87
C GLU A 56 20.28 -4.00 6.51
N MET A 57 19.73 -2.98 5.84
CA MET A 57 18.56 -2.24 6.30
C MET A 57 17.32 -3.14 6.40
N VAL A 58 17.02 -3.92 5.35
CA VAL A 58 15.89 -4.86 5.35
C VAL A 58 16.08 -5.96 6.39
N LYS A 59 17.28 -6.54 6.48
CA LYS A 59 17.64 -7.54 7.48
C LYS A 59 17.46 -7.00 8.90
N LYS A 60 17.95 -5.78 9.19
CA LYS A 60 17.82 -5.13 10.51
C LYS A 60 16.36 -4.90 10.87
N GLY A 61 15.55 -4.40 9.93
CA GLY A 61 14.12 -4.22 10.11
C GLY A 61 13.43 -5.53 10.45
N TYR A 62 13.63 -6.56 9.61
CA TYR A 62 13.07 -7.89 9.85
C TYR A 62 13.53 -8.47 11.19
N ARG A 63 14.80 -8.35 11.55
CA ARG A 63 15.36 -8.93 12.78
C ARG A 63 14.72 -8.36 14.04
N LYS A 64 14.37 -7.06 14.06
CA LYS A 64 13.67 -6.42 15.20
C LYS A 64 12.28 -7.00 15.44
N PHE A 65 11.67 -7.54 14.38
CA PHE A 65 10.32 -8.05 14.38
C PHE A 65 10.28 -9.59 14.47
N SER A 66 10.88 -10.26 13.50
CA SER A 66 10.97 -11.71 13.37
C SER A 66 12.38 -12.10 12.93
N PRO A 67 13.20 -12.64 13.86
CA PRO A 67 14.45 -13.29 13.52
C PRO A 67 14.29 -14.36 12.45
N THR A 68 13.16 -15.09 12.46
CA THR A 68 12.87 -16.13 11.46
C THR A 68 12.78 -15.55 10.05
N LEU A 69 11.97 -14.51 9.84
CA LEU A 69 11.84 -13.87 8.51
C LEU A 69 13.16 -13.22 8.07
N SER A 70 13.93 -12.66 9.01
CA SER A 70 15.25 -12.10 8.74
C SER A 70 16.23 -13.16 8.23
N ASP A 71 16.27 -14.34 8.85
CA ASP A 71 17.15 -15.44 8.41
C ASP A 71 16.73 -15.96 7.03
N MET A 72 15.42 -16.11 6.79
CA MET A 72 14.88 -16.53 5.48
C MET A 72 15.18 -15.51 4.37
N PHE A 73 15.08 -14.22 4.66
CA PHE A 73 15.49 -13.17 3.74
C PHE A 73 16.98 -13.29 3.39
N MET A 74 17.85 -13.48 4.38
CA MET A 74 19.27 -13.63 4.15
C MET A 74 19.61 -14.89 3.36
N ASP A 75 18.89 -15.99 3.57
CA ASP A 75 19.04 -17.20 2.75
C ASP A 75 18.71 -16.91 1.28
N MET A 76 17.63 -16.18 0.98
CA MET A 76 17.31 -15.78 -0.40
C MET A 76 18.41 -14.92 -1.04
N VAL A 77 19.00 -13.99 -0.29
CA VAL A 77 20.12 -13.17 -0.75
C VAL A 77 21.36 -14.03 -1.02
N ASN A 78 21.75 -14.88 -0.06
CA ASN A 78 22.94 -15.73 -0.14
C ASN A 78 22.86 -16.76 -1.27
N GLU A 79 21.66 -17.30 -1.51
CA GLU A 79 21.38 -18.25 -2.59
C GLU A 79 21.16 -17.57 -3.95
N LYS A 80 21.27 -16.24 -4.03
CA LYS A 80 21.11 -15.44 -5.25
C LYS A 80 19.75 -15.61 -5.92
N ARG A 81 18.68 -15.64 -5.11
CA ARG A 81 17.30 -15.74 -5.59
C ARG A 81 16.71 -14.39 -6.03
N ILE A 82 17.47 -13.30 -5.97
CA ILE A 82 17.03 -11.94 -6.29
C ILE A 82 17.82 -11.42 -7.50
N ASP A 83 17.11 -11.08 -8.57
CA ASP A 83 17.65 -10.41 -9.75
C ASP A 83 17.53 -8.89 -9.60
N VAL A 84 18.63 -8.24 -9.23
CA VAL A 84 18.66 -6.89 -8.63
C VAL A 84 18.66 -5.71 -9.63
N PRO A 85 19.64 -5.59 -10.57
CA PRO A 85 19.85 -4.33 -11.28
C PRO A 85 18.79 -4.06 -12.35
N ALA A 86 18.47 -2.79 -12.57
CA ALA A 86 17.75 -2.37 -13.78
C ALA A 86 18.68 -2.49 -15.01
N THR A 87 18.22 -3.15 -16.06
CA THR A 87 18.99 -3.35 -17.29
C THR A 87 18.12 -3.19 -18.54
N ASP A 88 18.73 -2.77 -19.66
CA ASP A 88 18.04 -2.63 -20.94
C ASP A 88 17.29 -3.92 -21.32
N GLY A 89 16.00 -3.78 -21.62
CA GLY A 89 15.13 -4.90 -22.00
C GLY A 89 14.62 -5.77 -20.84
N LYS A 90 15.00 -5.48 -19.58
CA LYS A 90 14.41 -6.13 -18.41
C LYS A 90 12.97 -5.66 -18.20
N LYS A 91 12.12 -6.58 -17.73
CA LYS A 91 10.73 -6.24 -17.37
C LYS A 91 10.75 -5.20 -16.24
N GLY A 92 9.99 -4.13 -16.41
CA GLY A 92 9.84 -3.10 -15.38
C GLY A 92 9.05 -3.57 -14.14
N GLY A 93 9.15 -2.79 -13.06
CA GLY A 93 8.51 -3.08 -11.77
C GLY A 93 9.32 -4.05 -10.90
N ALA A 94 8.67 -4.65 -9.92
CA ALA A 94 9.22 -5.69 -9.08
C ALA A 94 8.17 -6.81 -8.92
N TYR A 95 8.62 -8.04 -8.63
CA TYR A 95 7.74 -9.13 -8.23
C TYR A 95 8.52 -10.27 -7.56
N CYS A 96 7.80 -11.07 -6.77
CA CYS A 96 8.22 -12.35 -6.24
C CYS A 96 7.41 -13.49 -6.88
N ALA A 97 8.10 -14.49 -7.42
CA ALA A 97 7.49 -15.63 -8.10
C ALA A 97 7.73 -16.94 -7.34
N GLY A 98 6.70 -17.38 -6.61
CA GLY A 98 6.57 -18.74 -6.09
C GLY A 98 5.95 -19.68 -7.13
N VAL A 99 6.77 -20.36 -7.96
CA VAL A 99 6.26 -21.20 -9.07
C VAL A 99 5.93 -22.63 -8.63
N VAL A 100 6.83 -23.25 -7.87
CA VAL A 100 6.71 -24.63 -7.42
C VAL A 100 7.15 -24.71 -5.96
N PRO A 101 6.34 -25.31 -5.06
CA PRO A 101 6.73 -25.52 -3.69
C PRO A 101 8.08 -26.23 -3.57
N GLY A 102 9.04 -25.62 -2.86
CA GLY A 102 10.39 -26.15 -2.67
C GLY A 102 11.41 -25.87 -3.78
N VAL A 103 11.04 -25.15 -4.86
CA VAL A 103 11.97 -24.76 -5.95
C VAL A 103 12.24 -23.25 -5.98
N GLY A 104 11.23 -22.46 -5.60
CA GLY A 104 11.30 -20.99 -5.51
C GLY A 104 11.59 -20.50 -4.09
N PRO A 105 11.33 -19.21 -3.79
CA PRO A 105 10.82 -18.17 -4.69
C PRO A 105 11.97 -17.36 -5.30
N TYR A 106 11.69 -16.74 -6.45
CA TYR A 106 12.64 -15.84 -7.13
C TYR A 106 12.06 -14.44 -7.20
N GLN A 107 12.89 -13.44 -6.92
CA GLN A 107 12.50 -12.03 -6.94
C GLN A 107 13.15 -11.35 -8.14
N LEU A 108 12.39 -10.47 -8.79
CA LEU A 108 12.90 -9.53 -9.77
C LEU A 108 12.73 -8.12 -9.20
N LEU A 109 13.83 -7.37 -9.18
CA LEU A 109 13.86 -5.95 -8.82
C LEU A 109 14.43 -5.14 -9.99
N ASN A 110 14.19 -3.83 -9.93
CA ASN A 110 14.87 -2.83 -10.75
C ASN A 110 15.48 -1.78 -9.81
N PHE A 111 16.49 -2.20 -9.04
CA PHE A 111 17.07 -1.40 -7.96
C PHE A 111 17.97 -0.28 -8.50
N ASP A 112 17.70 0.97 -8.11
CA ASP A 112 18.50 2.16 -8.45
C ASP A 112 19.08 2.89 -7.21
N GLY A 113 18.91 2.32 -6.01
CA GLY A 113 19.48 2.83 -4.77
C GLY A 113 18.63 3.89 -4.07
N THR A 114 17.34 3.98 -4.38
CA THR A 114 16.41 4.87 -3.67
C THR A 114 15.87 4.19 -2.41
N LYS A 115 15.34 4.98 -1.47
CA LYS A 115 14.62 4.42 -0.30
C LYS A 115 13.39 3.61 -0.70
N GLN A 116 12.75 4.00 -1.80
CA GLN A 116 11.63 3.23 -2.36
C GLN A 116 12.09 1.85 -2.84
N ASP A 117 13.31 1.73 -3.35
CA ASP A 117 13.87 0.44 -3.74
C ASP A 117 14.13 -0.45 -2.51
N VAL A 118 14.52 0.13 -1.37
CA VAL A 118 14.67 -0.60 -0.11
C VAL A 118 13.31 -1.11 0.40
N ALA A 119 12.27 -0.27 0.34
CA ALA A 119 10.90 -0.67 0.68
C ALA A 119 10.40 -1.77 -0.27
N THR A 120 10.69 -1.66 -1.57
CA THR A 120 10.34 -2.67 -2.58
C THR A 120 11.06 -3.99 -2.35
N LEU A 121 12.35 -3.97 -1.99
CA LEU A 121 13.08 -5.17 -1.58
C LEU A 121 12.43 -5.84 -0.35
N ALA A 122 12.02 -5.05 0.64
CA ALA A 122 11.30 -5.56 1.81
C ALA A 122 9.93 -6.13 1.44
N HIS A 123 9.22 -5.52 0.50
CA HIS A 123 7.93 -5.98 0.01
C HIS A 123 8.05 -7.36 -0.65
N GLU A 124 8.90 -7.47 -1.67
CA GLU A 124 9.08 -8.74 -2.41
C GLU A 124 9.69 -9.84 -1.55
N SER A 125 10.55 -9.48 -0.59
CA SER A 125 11.09 -10.44 0.38
C SER A 125 10.04 -10.95 1.35
N GLY A 126 9.00 -10.17 1.65
CA GLY A 126 7.86 -10.61 2.42
C GLY A 126 7.07 -11.70 1.68
N HIS A 127 6.79 -11.50 0.39
CA HIS A 127 6.22 -12.55 -0.45
C HIS A 127 7.11 -13.80 -0.48
N GLY A 128 8.43 -13.63 -0.66
CA GLY A 128 9.36 -14.74 -0.66
C GLY A 128 9.35 -15.54 0.64
N CYS A 129 9.27 -14.87 1.79
CA CYS A 129 9.15 -15.56 3.07
C CYS A 129 7.79 -16.27 3.22
N HIS A 130 6.69 -15.63 2.81
CA HIS A 130 5.36 -16.23 2.84
C HIS A 130 5.32 -17.53 2.02
N ASP A 131 5.84 -17.44 0.80
CA ASP A 131 6.06 -18.57 -0.10
C ASP A 131 6.83 -19.70 0.63
N ILE A 132 8.03 -19.45 1.14
CA ILE A 132 8.84 -20.50 1.78
C ILE A 132 8.11 -21.17 2.96
N LEU A 133 7.41 -20.39 3.80
CA LEU A 133 6.65 -20.90 4.94
C LEU A 133 5.50 -21.82 4.51
N ALA A 134 4.85 -21.50 3.39
CA ALA A 134 3.71 -22.24 2.88
C ALA A 134 4.08 -23.54 2.15
N TYR A 135 5.35 -23.83 1.85
CA TYR A 135 5.77 -25.04 1.11
C TYR A 135 5.22 -26.35 1.66
N LYS A 136 5.07 -26.44 2.98
CA LYS A 136 4.54 -27.64 3.65
C LYS A 136 3.10 -27.98 3.29
N GLN A 137 2.32 -27.03 2.75
CA GLN A 137 0.92 -27.25 2.37
C GLN A 137 0.76 -27.98 1.02
N GLY A 138 1.84 -28.08 0.23
CA GLY A 138 1.83 -28.73 -1.07
C GLY A 138 1.13 -27.92 -2.17
N TYR A 139 1.19 -28.43 -3.41
CA TYR A 139 0.83 -27.68 -4.61
C TYR A 139 -0.55 -27.01 -4.61
N LEU A 140 -1.56 -27.64 -4.02
CA LEU A 140 -2.94 -27.15 -4.09
C LEU A 140 -3.28 -26.10 -3.04
N GLN A 141 -2.54 -26.06 -1.94
CA GLN A 141 -2.85 -25.24 -0.76
C GLN A 141 -1.70 -24.30 -0.40
N TYR A 142 -0.68 -24.25 -1.26
CA TYR A 142 0.49 -23.43 -1.08
C TYR A 142 0.18 -21.92 -1.21
N HIS A 143 -0.57 -21.53 -2.23
CA HIS A 143 -0.86 -20.12 -2.45
C HIS A 143 -1.91 -19.63 -1.44
N PRO A 144 -1.64 -18.52 -0.74
CA PRO A 144 -2.64 -17.88 0.10
C PRO A 144 -3.79 -17.34 -0.76
N PRO A 145 -5.00 -17.17 -0.18
CA PRO A 145 -6.03 -16.39 -0.84
C PRO A 145 -5.51 -14.96 -1.06
N LEU A 146 -5.98 -14.31 -2.12
CA LEU A 146 -5.55 -12.95 -2.50
C LEU A 146 -5.63 -11.94 -1.35
N THR A 147 -6.66 -12.07 -0.52
CA THR A 147 -6.89 -11.25 0.67
C THR A 147 -5.81 -11.36 1.75
N LEU A 148 -4.98 -12.41 1.71
CA LEU A 148 -3.86 -12.64 2.64
C LEU A 148 -2.50 -12.66 1.93
N ALA A 149 -2.47 -12.58 0.60
CA ALA A 149 -1.23 -12.68 -0.18
C ALA A 149 -0.24 -11.55 0.16
N GLU A 150 -0.77 -10.35 0.38
CA GLU A 150 0.00 -9.15 0.72
C GLU A 150 0.38 -9.04 2.20
N THR A 151 -0.01 -10.02 3.03
CA THR A 151 0.16 -9.88 4.48
C THR A 151 1.63 -9.77 4.88
N ALA A 152 2.50 -10.63 4.33
CA ALA A 152 3.92 -10.59 4.67
C ALA A 152 4.67 -9.43 4.01
N SER A 153 4.32 -9.10 2.76
CA SER A 153 4.96 -8.05 1.97
C SER A 153 4.75 -6.67 2.59
N ILE A 154 3.50 -6.25 2.74
CA ILE A 154 3.15 -4.93 3.31
C ILE A 154 3.58 -4.84 4.77
N PHE A 155 3.51 -5.93 5.55
CA PHE A 155 3.93 -5.90 6.95
C PHE A 155 5.45 -5.71 7.06
N GLY A 156 6.23 -6.46 6.27
CA GLY A 156 7.67 -6.31 6.20
C GLY A 156 8.10 -4.91 5.74
N GLU A 157 7.42 -4.38 4.71
CA GLU A 157 7.60 -3.02 4.22
C GLU A 157 7.32 -1.98 5.31
N MET A 158 6.23 -2.13 6.07
CA MET A 158 5.86 -1.21 7.16
C MET A 158 6.91 -1.18 8.28
N ILE A 159 7.51 -2.32 8.60
CA ILE A 159 8.60 -2.39 9.58
C ILE A 159 9.84 -1.64 9.09
N VAL A 160 10.25 -1.86 7.84
CA VAL A 160 11.40 -1.17 7.24
C VAL A 160 11.13 0.33 7.09
N PHE A 161 9.92 0.71 6.69
CA PHE A 161 9.49 2.11 6.63
C PHE A 161 9.62 2.81 7.99
N ARG A 162 9.17 2.18 9.07
CA ARG A 162 9.25 2.79 10.42
C ARG A 162 10.68 2.91 10.93
N ASP A 163 11.56 1.98 10.54
CA ASP A 163 12.99 2.09 10.81
C ASP A 163 13.64 3.24 10.03
N LEU A 164 13.38 3.32 8.72
CA LEU A 164 13.81 4.43 7.87
C LEU A 164 13.35 5.78 8.41
N LEU A 165 12.09 5.85 8.85
CA LEU A 165 11.51 7.06 9.41
C LEU A 165 12.25 7.51 10.67
N GLY A 166 12.53 6.58 11.59
CA GLY A 166 13.27 6.85 12.83
C GLY A 166 14.76 7.16 12.64
N GLU A 167 15.33 6.83 11.48
CA GLU A 167 16.71 7.12 11.09
C GLU A 167 16.85 8.37 10.21
N SER A 168 15.73 9.05 9.89
CA SER A 168 15.73 10.26 9.06
C SER A 168 16.59 11.36 9.69
N SER A 169 17.34 12.07 8.84
CA SER A 169 18.28 13.11 9.26
C SER A 169 17.63 14.47 9.51
N SER A 170 16.42 14.70 8.98
CA SER A 170 15.67 15.95 9.11
C SER A 170 14.16 15.72 9.19
N LYS A 171 13.42 16.74 9.64
CA LYS A 171 11.95 16.73 9.70
C LYS A 171 11.33 16.75 8.30
N GLU A 172 12.00 17.41 7.36
CA GLU A 172 11.62 17.47 5.95
C GLU A 172 11.72 16.09 5.28
N GLU A 173 12.78 15.33 5.60
CA GLU A 173 12.96 13.95 5.15
C GLU A 173 11.91 13.01 5.77
N GLU A 174 11.66 13.16 7.07
CA GLU A 174 10.60 12.41 7.79
C GLU A 174 9.22 12.67 7.15
N LEU A 175 8.88 13.93 6.87
CA LEU A 175 7.64 14.30 6.21
C LEU A 175 7.58 13.78 4.77
N THR A 176 8.67 13.84 4.01
CA THR A 176 8.74 13.28 2.65
C THR A 176 8.41 11.79 2.64
N LEU A 177 9.00 11.02 3.56
CA LEU A 177 8.72 9.59 3.71
C LEU A 177 7.27 9.32 4.11
N LEU A 178 6.74 10.06 5.08
CA LEU A 178 5.34 9.94 5.49
C LEU A 178 4.37 10.25 4.34
N MET A 179 4.59 11.33 3.60
CA MET A 179 3.73 11.71 2.48
C MET A 179 3.73 10.63 1.39
N SER A 180 4.89 10.06 1.05
CA SER A 180 4.99 8.94 0.11
C SER A 180 4.23 7.71 0.60
N LYS A 181 4.38 7.34 1.89
CA LYS A 181 3.68 6.19 2.45
C LYS A 181 2.17 6.39 2.49
N ILE A 182 1.71 7.60 2.80
CA ILE A 182 0.29 7.93 2.77
C ILE A 182 -0.27 7.88 1.35
N ASP A 183 0.47 8.38 0.35
CA ASP A 183 0.10 8.25 -1.07
C ASP A 183 -0.11 6.79 -1.46
N ASP A 184 0.78 5.89 -1.04
CA ASP A 184 0.67 4.45 -1.31
C ASP A 184 -0.61 3.86 -0.67
N VAL A 185 -0.85 4.13 0.61
CA VAL A 185 -2.03 3.64 1.34
C VAL A 185 -3.34 4.18 0.76
N VAL A 186 -3.38 5.45 0.35
CA VAL A 186 -4.57 6.03 -0.31
C VAL A 186 -4.81 5.36 -1.67
N ASN A 187 -3.75 5.02 -2.41
CA ASN A 187 -3.83 4.34 -3.70
C ASN A 187 -4.20 2.85 -3.60
N SER A 188 -3.84 2.17 -2.51
CA SER A 188 -4.15 0.76 -2.26
C SER A 188 -5.50 0.55 -1.58
N VAL A 189 -5.97 1.51 -0.78
CA VAL A 189 -7.24 1.40 -0.06
C VAL A 189 -8.32 2.25 -0.72
N VAL A 190 -8.25 3.58 -0.61
CA VAL A 190 -9.36 4.46 -0.96
C VAL A 190 -9.65 4.45 -2.46
N ARG A 191 -8.59 4.50 -3.28
CA ARG A 191 -8.72 4.37 -4.74
C ARG A 191 -9.32 3.02 -5.14
N GLN A 192 -8.90 1.92 -4.51
CA GLN A 192 -9.42 0.60 -4.86
C GLN A 192 -10.88 0.41 -4.42
N CYS A 193 -11.28 0.98 -3.29
CA CYS A 193 -12.70 1.04 -2.91
C CYS A 193 -13.54 1.91 -3.86
N SER A 194 -12.98 3.03 -4.35
CA SER A 194 -13.63 3.82 -5.41
C SER A 194 -13.75 3.04 -6.72
N PHE A 195 -12.78 2.17 -7.03
CA PHE A 195 -12.80 1.33 -8.22
C PHE A 195 -13.85 0.22 -8.11
N ASP A 196 -13.91 -0.47 -6.97
CA ASP A 196 -14.94 -1.47 -6.67
C ASP A 196 -16.35 -0.86 -6.79
N ARG A 197 -16.54 0.35 -6.25
CA ARG A 197 -17.80 1.10 -6.37
C ARG A 197 -18.13 1.44 -7.82
N PHE A 198 -17.15 1.82 -8.62
CA PHE A 198 -17.34 2.06 -10.05
C PHE A 198 -17.81 0.78 -10.77
N GLU A 199 -17.16 -0.36 -10.52
CA GLU A 199 -17.54 -1.65 -11.10
C GLU A 199 -18.97 -2.05 -10.68
N GLU A 200 -19.33 -1.86 -9.41
CA GLU A 200 -20.69 -2.09 -8.91
C GLU A 200 -21.73 -1.26 -9.69
N LEU A 201 -21.47 0.04 -9.89
CA LEU A 201 -22.36 0.94 -10.62
C LEU A 201 -22.53 0.52 -12.09
N VAL A 202 -21.42 0.23 -12.77
CA VAL A 202 -21.43 -0.20 -14.18
C VAL A 202 -22.17 -1.52 -14.35
N HIS A 203 -21.83 -2.53 -13.54
CA HIS A 203 -22.45 -3.86 -13.63
C HIS A 203 -23.94 -3.82 -13.30
N SER A 204 -24.34 -3.09 -12.26
CA SER A 204 -25.75 -2.92 -11.89
C SER A 204 -26.54 -2.19 -12.98
N ALA A 205 -25.93 -1.22 -13.67
CA ALA A 205 -26.58 -0.54 -14.78
C ALA A 205 -26.67 -1.44 -16.02
N ARG A 206 -25.66 -2.27 -16.28
CA ARG A 206 -25.61 -3.19 -17.44
C ARG A 206 -26.72 -4.23 -17.42
N GLU A 207 -27.22 -4.60 -16.24
CA GLU A 207 -28.41 -5.48 -16.10
C GLU A 207 -29.65 -4.91 -16.82
N LYS A 208 -29.72 -3.59 -17.03
CA LYS A 208 -30.87 -2.90 -17.62
C LYS A 208 -30.74 -2.65 -19.12
N GLY A 209 -29.55 -2.82 -19.70
CA GLY A 209 -29.32 -2.50 -21.11
C GLY A 209 -27.86 -2.21 -21.44
N GLU A 210 -27.59 -1.89 -22.70
CA GLU A 210 -26.26 -1.45 -23.16
C GLU A 210 -25.92 -0.08 -22.56
N LEU A 211 -24.64 0.14 -22.28
CA LEU A 211 -24.12 1.39 -21.74
C LEU A 211 -23.24 2.07 -22.77
N SER A 212 -23.47 3.36 -22.99
CA SER A 212 -22.59 4.23 -23.75
C SER A 212 -21.34 4.62 -22.95
N ALA A 213 -20.28 5.05 -23.63
CA ALA A 213 -19.06 5.54 -22.96
C ALA A 213 -19.36 6.70 -21.98
N SER A 214 -20.24 7.62 -22.36
CA SER A 214 -20.66 8.76 -21.53
C SER A 214 -21.36 8.33 -20.24
N GLU A 215 -22.14 7.25 -20.28
CA GLU A 215 -22.76 6.69 -19.07
C GLU A 215 -21.70 6.09 -18.13
N ILE A 216 -20.71 5.38 -18.69
CA ILE A 216 -19.61 4.80 -17.92
C ILE A 216 -18.74 5.91 -17.31
N ASP A 217 -18.43 6.95 -18.07
CA ASP A 217 -17.73 8.16 -17.59
C ASP A 217 -18.48 8.80 -16.42
N GLY A 218 -19.82 8.86 -16.50
CA GLY A 218 -20.68 9.34 -15.42
C GLY A 218 -20.58 8.48 -14.15
N PHE A 219 -20.56 7.16 -14.28
CA PHE A 219 -20.37 6.26 -13.13
C PHE A 219 -18.99 6.40 -12.50
N TRP A 220 -17.96 6.58 -13.31
CA TRP A 220 -16.61 6.83 -12.83
C TRP A 220 -16.55 8.10 -11.99
N MET A 221 -17.09 9.21 -12.51
CA MET A 221 -17.13 10.47 -11.79
C MET A 221 -17.99 10.40 -10.52
N THR A 222 -19.06 9.59 -10.53
CA THR A 222 -19.88 9.34 -9.34
C THR A 222 -19.06 8.66 -8.25
N ALA A 223 -18.40 7.55 -8.58
CA ALA A 223 -17.57 6.83 -7.62
C ALA A 223 -16.40 7.69 -7.11
N LEU A 224 -15.73 8.43 -8.00
CA LEU A 224 -14.65 9.35 -7.64
C LEU A 224 -15.12 10.37 -6.60
N ARG A 225 -16.25 11.04 -6.84
CA ARG A 225 -16.79 12.05 -5.91
C ARG A 225 -17.30 11.46 -4.60
N GLU A 226 -17.81 10.23 -4.60
CA GLU A 226 -18.20 9.54 -3.36
C GLU A 226 -17.01 9.30 -2.41
N TYR A 227 -15.78 9.16 -2.94
CA TYR A 227 -14.58 8.83 -2.15
C TYR A 227 -13.58 9.98 -1.99
N TYR A 228 -13.63 11.01 -2.84
CA TYR A 228 -12.70 12.15 -2.81
C TYR A 228 -13.39 13.51 -2.65
N GLY A 229 -14.72 13.55 -2.61
CA GLY A 229 -15.52 14.78 -2.49
C GLY A 229 -15.79 15.46 -3.83
N GLN A 230 -16.59 16.52 -3.79
CA GLN A 230 -16.90 17.39 -4.94
C GLN A 230 -15.82 18.45 -5.14
N GLU A 231 -15.53 18.80 -6.39
CA GLU A 231 -14.49 19.78 -6.75
C GLU A 231 -14.64 21.14 -6.02
N ALA A 232 -13.53 21.69 -5.51
CA ALA A 232 -13.52 22.92 -4.72
C ALA A 232 -13.91 24.18 -5.52
N ASP A 233 -13.50 24.28 -6.80
CA ASP A 233 -13.89 25.41 -7.67
C ASP A 233 -15.42 25.45 -7.89
N GLY A 234 -16.12 24.34 -7.63
CA GLY A 234 -17.58 24.23 -7.65
C GLY A 234 -18.25 24.48 -6.28
N GLY A 235 -17.50 24.88 -5.25
CA GLY A 235 -17.98 25.00 -3.87
C GLY A 235 -18.14 23.66 -3.14
N GLY A 236 -17.46 22.62 -3.63
CA GLY A 236 -17.46 21.28 -3.05
C GLY A 236 -16.58 21.15 -1.80
N ASP A 237 -16.52 19.93 -1.28
CA ASP A 237 -15.81 19.54 -0.05
C ASP A 237 -14.46 18.85 -0.32
N SER A 238 -14.05 18.72 -1.57
CA SER A 238 -12.76 18.16 -1.95
C SER A 238 -11.62 19.18 -1.84
N PRO A 239 -10.39 18.75 -1.51
CA PRO A 239 -9.20 19.59 -1.67
C PRO A 239 -8.80 19.83 -3.14
N PHE A 240 -9.30 19.01 -4.08
CA PHE A 240 -9.03 19.17 -5.50
C PHE A 240 -9.86 20.30 -6.08
N ASP A 241 -9.20 21.26 -6.74
CA ASP A 241 -9.86 22.39 -7.40
C ASP A 241 -10.61 21.94 -8.65
N SER A 242 -10.14 20.88 -9.32
CA SER A 242 -10.77 20.36 -10.54
C SER A 242 -10.47 18.88 -10.80
N TYR A 243 -11.49 18.18 -11.30
CA TYR A 243 -11.40 16.84 -11.88
C TYR A 243 -11.45 16.83 -13.42
N GLU A 244 -11.11 17.95 -14.06
CA GLU A 244 -11.02 18.07 -15.53
C GLU A 244 -10.21 16.90 -16.15
N ASP A 245 -10.71 16.40 -17.29
CA ASP A 245 -10.14 15.27 -18.05
C ASP A 245 -10.00 13.94 -17.29
N SER A 246 -10.64 13.79 -16.13
CA SER A 246 -10.55 12.56 -15.33
C SER A 246 -11.62 11.52 -15.65
N SER A 247 -12.67 11.86 -16.40
CA SER A 247 -13.86 11.03 -16.58
C SER A 247 -13.61 9.70 -17.31
N HIS A 248 -12.61 9.67 -18.19
CA HIS A 248 -12.27 8.51 -19.02
C HIS A 248 -11.20 7.60 -18.40
N LEU A 249 -10.71 7.94 -17.20
CA LEU A 249 -9.61 7.24 -16.56
C LEU A 249 -9.94 5.78 -16.19
N TRP A 250 -11.21 5.39 -16.18
CA TRP A 250 -11.58 3.96 -16.03
C TRP A 250 -11.00 3.09 -17.15
N SER A 251 -10.83 3.63 -18.36
CA SER A 251 -10.48 2.84 -19.54
C SER A 251 -9.07 2.23 -19.49
N TYR A 252 -8.11 2.88 -18.83
CA TYR A 252 -6.73 2.39 -18.75
C TYR A 252 -6.52 1.34 -17.66
N VAL A 253 -7.47 1.15 -16.75
CA VAL A 253 -7.33 0.25 -15.60
C VAL A 253 -7.54 -1.19 -16.08
N PRO A 254 -6.49 -2.03 -16.17
CA PRO A 254 -6.61 -3.35 -16.81
C PRO A 254 -7.49 -4.32 -16.02
N HIS A 255 -7.56 -4.15 -14.69
CA HIS A 255 -8.33 -5.03 -13.80
C HIS A 255 -9.82 -5.07 -14.16
N PHE A 256 -10.40 -3.93 -14.59
CA PHE A 256 -11.82 -3.88 -14.99
C PHE A 256 -12.13 -4.74 -16.22
N HIS A 257 -11.13 -5.00 -17.07
CA HIS A 257 -11.30 -5.74 -18.32
C HIS A 257 -10.94 -7.21 -18.21
N HIS A 258 -9.97 -7.53 -17.36
CA HIS A 258 -9.38 -8.86 -17.29
C HIS A 258 -9.82 -9.66 -16.06
N VAL A 259 -10.07 -8.97 -14.94
CA VAL A 259 -10.41 -9.59 -13.65
C VAL A 259 -11.39 -8.70 -12.86
N PRO A 260 -12.65 -8.56 -13.34
CA PRO A 260 -13.62 -7.68 -12.69
C PRO A 260 -13.79 -7.98 -11.19
N PHE A 261 -13.95 -6.94 -10.38
CA PHE A 261 -14.06 -7.00 -8.92
C PHE A 261 -12.84 -7.59 -8.21
N TYR A 262 -11.66 -7.65 -8.84
CA TYR A 262 -10.44 -8.05 -8.14
C TYR A 262 -9.92 -6.97 -7.18
N VAL A 263 -10.20 -5.70 -7.49
CA VAL A 263 -9.59 -4.54 -6.85
C VAL A 263 -9.84 -4.44 -5.34
N TYR A 264 -10.95 -4.97 -4.82
CA TYR A 264 -11.24 -4.96 -3.37
C TYR A 264 -10.17 -5.72 -2.56
N SER A 265 -9.51 -6.71 -3.16
CA SER A 265 -8.53 -7.55 -2.47
C SER A 265 -7.33 -6.75 -1.98
N TYR A 266 -6.92 -5.70 -2.71
CA TYR A 266 -5.86 -4.78 -2.29
C TYR A 266 -6.26 -4.02 -1.03
N ALA A 267 -7.43 -3.35 -1.05
CA ALA A 267 -7.92 -2.59 0.10
C ALA A 267 -8.11 -3.48 1.32
N PHE A 268 -8.63 -4.69 1.11
CA PHE A 268 -8.78 -5.69 2.16
C PHE A 268 -7.43 -6.04 2.78
N ALA A 269 -6.44 -6.41 1.97
CA ALA A 269 -5.16 -6.90 2.45
C ALA A 269 -4.37 -5.80 3.16
N ASP A 270 -4.37 -4.58 2.62
CA ASP A 270 -3.69 -3.42 3.23
C ASP A 270 -4.29 -3.08 4.61
N LEU A 271 -5.62 -2.98 4.72
CA LEU A 271 -6.30 -2.73 6.00
C LEU A 271 -6.08 -3.85 7.03
N VAL A 272 -6.04 -5.11 6.59
CA VAL A 272 -5.68 -6.24 7.45
C VAL A 272 -4.25 -6.10 7.97
N VAL A 273 -3.31 -5.72 7.11
CA VAL A 273 -1.91 -5.52 7.51
C VAL A 273 -1.76 -4.35 8.46
N GLY A 274 -2.43 -3.21 8.21
CA GLY A 274 -2.48 -2.10 9.15
C GLY A 274 -2.98 -2.53 10.54
N SER A 275 -4.02 -3.36 10.57
CA SER A 275 -4.57 -3.94 11.81
C SER A 275 -3.60 -4.89 12.49
N LEU A 276 -2.91 -5.74 11.73
CA LEU A 276 -1.89 -6.66 12.24
C LEU A 276 -0.69 -5.88 12.80
N TYR A 277 -0.28 -4.79 12.15
CA TYR A 277 0.79 -3.91 12.62
C TYR A 277 0.39 -3.23 13.94
N ASN A 278 -0.82 -2.68 14.03
CA ASN A 278 -1.32 -2.11 15.28
C ASN A 278 -1.40 -3.17 16.39
N ASN A 279 -1.88 -4.38 16.07
CA ASN A 279 -1.88 -5.50 17.01
C ASN A 279 -0.46 -5.87 17.48
N TYR A 280 0.53 -5.84 16.59
CA TYR A 280 1.93 -6.06 16.93
C TYR A 280 2.45 -5.02 17.92
N ILE A 281 2.14 -3.73 17.72
CA ILE A 281 2.54 -2.65 18.63
C ILE A 281 1.91 -2.83 20.02
N GLN A 282 0.65 -3.25 20.09
CA GLN A 282 -0.07 -3.40 21.36
C GLN A 282 0.20 -4.73 22.07
N ASN A 283 0.40 -5.82 21.32
CA ASN A 283 0.44 -7.20 21.81
C ASN A 283 1.64 -7.97 21.22
N ARG A 284 2.85 -7.45 21.49
CA ARG A 284 4.10 -7.97 20.90
C ARG A 284 4.41 -9.42 21.28
N ASP A 285 4.04 -9.84 22.49
CA ASP A 285 4.38 -11.16 23.01
C ASP A 285 3.73 -12.27 22.17
N GLY A 286 4.58 -13.17 21.65
CA GLY A 286 4.18 -14.28 20.81
C GLY A 286 3.64 -13.89 19.42
N PHE A 287 3.73 -12.61 19.02
CA PHE A 287 3.22 -12.15 17.72
C PHE A 287 3.94 -12.84 16.55
N GLU A 288 5.27 -12.96 16.61
CA GLU A 288 6.05 -13.63 15.58
C GLU A 288 5.54 -15.05 15.32
N GLY A 289 5.30 -15.84 16.38
CA GLY A 289 4.78 -17.21 16.24
C GLY A 289 3.40 -17.23 15.57
N ARG A 290 2.50 -16.34 15.97
CA ARG A 290 1.17 -16.20 15.34
C ARG A 290 1.26 -15.80 13.86
N LEU A 291 2.17 -14.88 13.51
CA LEU A 291 2.40 -14.49 12.12
C LEU A 291 2.98 -15.65 11.30
N ILE A 292 3.98 -16.36 11.83
CA ILE A 292 4.56 -17.53 11.15
C ILE A 292 3.49 -18.59 10.91
N ASP A 293 2.61 -18.85 11.88
CA ASP A 293 1.50 -19.80 11.74
C ASP A 293 0.47 -19.34 10.70
N LEU A 294 0.19 -18.04 10.63
CA LEU A 294 -0.66 -17.43 9.60
C LEU A 294 -0.08 -17.66 8.21
N LEU A 295 1.16 -17.24 7.97
CA LEU A 295 1.83 -17.35 6.67
C LEU A 295 2.05 -18.81 6.26
N SER A 296 2.39 -19.65 7.24
CA SER A 296 2.54 -21.10 7.08
C SER A 296 1.26 -21.79 6.61
N ALA A 297 0.08 -21.21 6.84
CA ALA A 297 -1.18 -21.83 6.48
C ALA A 297 -1.42 -21.82 4.96
N GLY A 298 -0.75 -20.96 4.20
CA GLY A 298 -1.02 -20.79 2.76
C GLY A 298 -2.51 -20.60 2.51
N GLY A 299 -3.09 -21.44 1.66
CA GLY A 299 -4.52 -21.46 1.30
C GLY A 299 -5.44 -22.25 2.26
N THR A 300 -4.92 -22.84 3.34
CA THR A 300 -5.68 -23.80 4.16
C THR A 300 -6.69 -23.17 5.13
N LYS A 301 -6.62 -21.86 5.36
CA LYS A 301 -7.53 -21.12 6.25
C LYS A 301 -8.28 -20.05 5.48
N ASP A 302 -9.53 -19.83 5.85
CA ASP A 302 -10.23 -18.62 5.46
C ASP A 302 -9.71 -17.41 6.25
N PHE A 303 -10.05 -16.21 5.80
CA PHE A 303 -9.54 -14.97 6.37
C PHE A 303 -9.99 -14.74 7.82
N ALA A 304 -11.14 -15.27 8.25
CA ALA A 304 -11.63 -15.09 9.62
C ALA A 304 -10.86 -16.01 10.58
N ASP A 305 -10.68 -17.27 10.22
CA ASP A 305 -9.91 -18.26 10.98
C ASP A 305 -8.42 -17.91 11.03
N ALA A 306 -7.91 -17.30 9.96
CA ALA A 306 -6.56 -16.78 9.86
C ALA A 306 -6.30 -15.62 10.85
N LEU A 307 -7.26 -14.72 11.03
CA LEU A 307 -7.12 -13.50 11.83
C LEU A 307 -7.57 -13.66 13.30
N ALA A 308 -8.38 -14.66 13.61
CA ALA A 308 -8.84 -14.95 14.98
C ALA A 308 -7.72 -15.05 16.04
N PRO A 309 -6.53 -15.64 15.78
CA PRO A 309 -5.43 -15.66 16.75
C PRO A 309 -4.91 -14.28 17.16
N PHE A 310 -5.15 -13.25 16.35
CA PHE A 310 -4.78 -11.86 16.63
C PHE A 310 -5.90 -11.09 17.33
N GLY A 311 -7.06 -11.72 17.56
CA GLY A 311 -8.25 -11.06 18.10
C GLY A 311 -8.91 -10.12 17.10
N LEU A 312 -8.65 -10.29 15.80
CA LEU A 312 -9.18 -9.46 14.73
C LEU A 312 -10.39 -10.14 14.08
N ASP A 313 -11.51 -9.41 13.96
CA ASP A 313 -12.74 -9.91 13.32
C ASP A 313 -13.07 -9.11 12.04
N PRO A 314 -12.65 -9.59 10.87
CA PRO A 314 -12.91 -8.94 9.58
C PRO A 314 -14.39 -8.94 9.16
N LYS A 315 -15.27 -9.69 9.86
CA LYS A 315 -16.72 -9.64 9.64
C LYS A 315 -17.39 -8.48 10.38
N SER A 316 -16.71 -7.87 11.34
CA SER A 316 -17.22 -6.67 12.01
C SER A 316 -17.06 -5.44 11.11
N PRO A 317 -18.12 -4.65 10.87
CA PRO A 317 -17.98 -3.38 10.15
C PRO A 317 -17.03 -2.38 10.84
N THR A 318 -16.95 -2.42 12.17
CA THR A 318 -16.06 -1.53 12.95
C THR A 318 -14.60 -1.85 12.75
N PHE A 319 -14.26 -3.12 12.48
CA PHE A 319 -12.88 -3.54 12.21
C PHE A 319 -12.26 -2.74 11.07
N TRP A 320 -13.00 -2.53 9.98
CA TRP A 320 -12.50 -1.80 8.81
C TRP A 320 -12.32 -0.30 9.05
N GLU A 321 -13.09 0.27 9.97
CA GLU A 321 -12.96 1.69 10.36
C GLU A 321 -11.75 1.87 11.28
N GLU A 322 -11.60 1.00 12.27
CA GLU A 322 -10.44 0.96 13.18
C GLU A 322 -9.14 0.65 12.41
N ALA A 323 -9.18 -0.27 11.45
CA ALA A 323 -8.06 -0.61 10.58
C ALA A 323 -7.58 0.61 9.78
N LEU A 324 -8.53 1.36 9.21
CA LEU A 324 -8.24 2.52 8.40
C LEU A 324 -7.66 3.66 9.25
N ASP A 325 -8.20 3.89 10.44
CA ASP A 325 -7.70 4.90 11.36
C ASP A 325 -6.30 4.54 11.89
N ALA A 326 -6.10 3.30 12.32
CA ALA A 326 -4.81 2.82 12.82
C ALA A 326 -3.71 2.79 11.75
N HIS A 327 -4.09 2.71 10.47
CA HIS A 327 -3.14 2.69 9.37
C HIS A 327 -2.96 4.07 8.73
N LEU A 328 -4.00 4.58 8.07
CA LEU A 328 -3.97 5.86 7.36
C LEU A 328 -4.08 7.03 8.32
N GLY A 329 -4.97 6.95 9.32
CA GLY A 329 -5.22 8.02 10.30
C GLY A 329 -3.96 8.41 11.08
N GLU A 330 -3.26 7.43 11.64
CA GLU A 330 -2.03 7.66 12.39
C GLU A 330 -0.91 8.28 11.52
N LEU A 331 -0.71 7.78 10.29
CA LEU A 331 0.26 8.36 9.37
C LEU A 331 -0.07 9.82 9.03
N VAL A 332 -1.35 10.12 8.76
CA VAL A 332 -1.81 11.50 8.50
C VAL A 332 -1.63 12.38 9.74
N ASN A 333 -1.93 11.89 10.94
CA ASN A 333 -1.71 12.61 12.20
C ASN A 333 -0.23 12.98 12.39
N GLU A 334 0.68 12.03 12.16
CA GLU A 334 2.12 12.26 12.23
C GLU A 334 2.60 13.28 11.20
N ALA A 335 2.16 13.13 9.94
CA ALA A 335 2.51 14.04 8.84
C ALA A 335 2.02 15.48 9.10
N GLU A 336 0.77 15.65 9.52
CA GLU A 336 0.22 16.96 9.86
C GLU A 336 0.99 17.63 11.01
N LYS A 337 1.39 16.86 12.03
CA LYS A 337 2.18 17.38 13.14
C LYS A 337 3.53 17.93 12.66
N ILE A 338 4.27 17.16 11.87
CA ILE A 338 5.57 17.59 11.33
C ILE A 338 5.38 18.77 10.37
N ALA A 339 4.34 18.75 9.54
CA ALA A 339 4.05 19.84 8.63
C ALA A 339 3.74 21.16 9.36
N LYS A 340 3.10 21.11 10.54
CA LYS A 340 2.92 22.28 11.42
C LYS A 340 4.25 22.77 11.98
N GLU A 341 5.10 21.86 12.44
CA GLU A 341 6.45 22.20 12.94
C GLU A 341 7.31 22.88 11.86
N LEU A 342 7.17 22.45 10.60
CA LEU A 342 7.85 23.02 9.43
C LEU A 342 7.13 24.25 8.85
N GLY A 343 5.96 24.63 9.40
CA GLY A 343 5.21 25.81 8.97
C GLY A 343 4.54 25.67 7.61
N TYR A 344 4.26 24.45 7.12
CA TYR A 344 3.47 24.22 5.91
C TYR A 344 1.97 24.45 6.13
N VAL A 345 1.46 24.18 7.33
CA VAL A 345 0.06 24.37 7.73
C VAL A 345 -0.01 25.02 9.13
N GLU A 346 -1.15 25.63 9.48
CA GLU A 346 -1.37 26.31 10.77
C GLU A 346 -1.68 25.38 11.95
#